data_AF-M0D5H2-F1
#
_entry.id   AF-M0D5H2-F1
#
_cell.length_a   1.000
_cell.length_b   1.000
_cell.length_c   1.000
_cell.angle_alpha   90.00
_cell.angle_beta   90.00
_cell.angle_gamma   90.00
#
_symmetry.space_group_name_H-M   'P 1'
#
loop_
_entity.id
_entity.type
_entity.pdbx_description
1 polymer ?
#
loop_
_entity_poly.entity_id
_entity_poly.type
_entity_poly.pdbx_seq_one_letter_code
_entity_poly.pdbx_strand_id
1 'polypeptide(L)'
;MSGGESAPVRARVRGIYATALTRLLLDAGHEVVQASEPIRDRFDAEFEDGHHEVTAATTDDRRGVGVHGDPDAVGAVANLLSAVGVDTFAWADPAPPGAVFDARVTETKGSGAVCSLGDSEGFLPFRETDERIEAGDAVRVQVRDPEPPWSDRRASLTTGVRADGGLATLVRGRDDVTVNTRDDAAGRELVGMTDFLSVDAPEGWGIEWSHAATRADMDALGAALERAAGRAEAMDDALADADGAPEPLRRLAAPGAGRWVWFGRESRFALDERRREVETTMPGHHRTKASCEAASAGVDFVEAMCSPSGEFPFGVVTRQFGPVEGDRVGIGHGKPDGRAFQLGRGEVVEWDADGTLSVERTLSGGGVYDGLGTPRESGDTALTKFREGRWWYPTVYRNAGGDLKGTYVNVCTPVECFPDEVRYVDLHVDVIKHPDGTVERVDDDELDEAVERGTVSEALAEKARSVASSLENALS
;
A
#
# COMPACT_ATOMS: atom_id res chain seq x y z
N MET A 1 -30.26 -13.09 1.07
CA MET A 1 -30.05 -12.67 -0.33
C MET A 1 -29.07 -13.67 -0.92
N SER A 2 -29.43 -14.33 -2.01
CA SER A 2 -28.59 -15.33 -2.67
C SER A 2 -27.29 -14.66 -3.11
N GLY A 3 -26.18 -14.98 -2.44
CA GLY A 3 -24.85 -14.57 -2.90
C GLY A 3 -24.62 -15.23 -4.25
N GLY A 4 -24.67 -14.45 -5.33
CA GLY A 4 -24.13 -14.92 -6.59
C GLY A 4 -22.65 -15.13 -6.37
N GLU A 5 -22.17 -16.36 -6.53
CA GLU A 5 -20.75 -16.62 -6.71
C GLU A 5 -20.28 -15.73 -7.87
N SER A 6 -19.40 -14.77 -7.57
CA SER A 6 -18.70 -14.06 -8.63
C SER A 6 -17.92 -15.08 -9.44
N ALA A 7 -17.84 -14.90 -10.76
CA ALA A 7 -17.01 -15.74 -11.60
C ALA A 7 -15.58 -15.84 -11.02
N PRO A 8 -14.89 -16.99 -11.17
CA PRO A 8 -13.51 -17.13 -10.75
C PRO A 8 -12.66 -16.07 -11.46
N VAL A 9 -11.77 -15.44 -10.70
CA VAL A 9 -10.89 -14.37 -11.17
C VAL A 9 -9.50 -14.94 -11.37
N ARG A 10 -8.80 -14.53 -12.42
CA ARG A 10 -7.41 -14.93 -12.69
C ARG A 10 -6.44 -13.91 -12.10
N ALA A 11 -5.86 -14.22 -10.95
CA ALA A 11 -5.04 -13.31 -10.17
C ALA A 11 -3.54 -13.62 -10.27
N ARG A 12 -2.72 -12.57 -10.42
CA ARG A 12 -1.27 -12.64 -10.26
C ARG A 12 -0.87 -12.03 -8.92
N VAL A 13 -0.10 -12.76 -8.13
CA VAL A 13 0.28 -12.31 -6.77
C VAL A 13 1.79 -12.13 -6.64
N ARG A 14 2.24 -11.03 -6.00
CA ARG A 14 3.67 -10.71 -5.82
C ARG A 14 4.01 -10.12 -4.45
N GLY A 15 5.23 -10.40 -4.01
CA GLY A 15 5.84 -9.84 -2.81
C GLY A 15 5.63 -10.68 -1.54
N ILE A 16 5.83 -10.09 -0.37
CA ILE A 16 5.98 -10.82 0.90
C ILE A 16 4.70 -11.54 1.32
N TYR A 17 3.53 -11.02 0.92
CA TYR A 17 2.22 -11.60 1.24
C TYR A 17 1.81 -12.73 0.28
N ALA A 18 2.61 -13.03 -0.76
CA ALA A 18 2.14 -13.82 -1.90
C ALA A 18 1.66 -15.24 -1.54
N THR A 19 2.33 -15.93 -0.61
CA THR A 19 1.90 -17.27 -0.20
C THR A 19 0.57 -17.24 0.55
N ALA A 20 0.39 -16.32 1.49
CA ALA A 20 -0.87 -16.18 2.23
C ALA A 20 -2.03 -15.79 1.29
N LEU A 21 -1.79 -14.84 0.40
CA LEU A 21 -2.80 -14.39 -0.56
C LEU A 21 -3.13 -15.46 -1.60
N THR A 22 -2.15 -16.26 -2.04
CA THR A 22 -2.41 -17.40 -2.92
C THR A 22 -3.33 -18.41 -2.23
N ARG A 23 -3.05 -18.75 -0.97
CA ARG A 23 -3.93 -19.65 -0.18
C ARG A 23 -5.34 -19.09 -0.07
N LEU A 24 -5.47 -17.81 0.27
CA LEU A 24 -6.75 -17.13 0.43
C LEU A 24 -7.56 -17.07 -0.88
N LEU A 25 -6.92 -16.80 -2.01
CA LEU A 25 -7.56 -16.75 -3.33
C LEU A 25 -8.05 -18.13 -3.77
N LEU A 26 -7.22 -19.17 -3.59
CA LEU A 26 -7.59 -20.55 -3.92
C LEU A 26 -8.77 -21.04 -3.07
N ASP A 27 -8.80 -20.72 -1.76
CA ASP A 27 -9.93 -21.04 -0.88
C ASP A 27 -11.23 -20.32 -1.28
N ALA A 28 -11.12 -19.14 -1.89
CA ALA A 28 -12.26 -18.41 -2.44
C ALA A 28 -12.67 -18.86 -3.84
N GLY A 29 -12.02 -19.90 -4.40
CA GLY A 29 -12.32 -20.42 -5.74
C GLY A 29 -11.79 -19.57 -6.89
N HIS A 30 -10.84 -18.67 -6.64
CA HIS A 30 -10.15 -17.91 -7.68
C HIS A 30 -8.91 -18.66 -8.20
N GLU A 31 -8.48 -18.32 -9.41
CA GLU A 31 -7.31 -18.90 -10.04
C GLU A 31 -6.07 -18.03 -9.77
N VAL A 32 -4.94 -18.65 -9.48
CA VAL A 32 -3.65 -17.97 -9.43
C VAL A 32 -2.84 -18.35 -10.66
N VAL A 33 -2.28 -17.34 -11.33
CA VAL A 33 -1.52 -17.50 -12.58
C VAL A 33 -0.16 -16.82 -12.46
N GLN A 34 0.76 -17.20 -13.34
CA GLN A 34 2.14 -16.70 -13.36
C GLN A 34 2.77 -16.82 -11.97
N ALA A 35 2.52 -17.91 -11.24
CA ALA A 35 3.08 -18.12 -9.91
C ALA A 35 4.61 -18.15 -9.97
N SER A 36 5.28 -17.51 -9.00
CA SER A 36 6.74 -17.61 -8.88
C SER A 36 7.16 -19.02 -8.47
N GLU A 37 8.40 -19.40 -8.74
CA GLU A 37 8.95 -20.72 -8.38
C GLU A 37 8.72 -21.07 -6.89
N PRO A 38 8.96 -20.18 -5.91
CA PRO A 38 8.63 -20.48 -4.52
C PRO A 38 7.14 -20.73 -4.24
N ILE A 39 6.22 -20.17 -5.04
CA ILE A 39 4.79 -20.46 -4.90
C ILE A 39 4.48 -21.82 -5.52
N ARG A 40 5.04 -22.14 -6.69
CA ARG A 40 4.87 -23.45 -7.33
C ARG A 40 5.36 -24.60 -6.44
N ASP A 41 6.47 -24.40 -5.73
CA ASP A 41 7.04 -25.42 -4.83
C ASP A 41 6.19 -25.66 -3.57
N ARG A 42 5.47 -24.64 -3.11
CA ARG A 42 4.72 -24.65 -1.84
C ARG A 42 3.33 -25.26 -1.98
N PHE A 43 2.72 -25.15 -3.15
CA PHE A 43 1.34 -25.56 -3.36
C PHE A 43 1.29 -26.80 -4.25
N ASP A 44 0.48 -27.77 -3.84
CA ASP A 44 0.10 -28.91 -4.68
C ASP A 44 -1.00 -28.48 -5.68
N ALA A 45 -0.66 -27.52 -6.54
CA ALA A 45 -1.57 -26.94 -7.54
C ALA A 45 -0.80 -26.60 -8.82
N GLU A 46 -1.47 -26.75 -9.97
CA GLU A 46 -0.94 -26.29 -11.25
C GLU A 46 -1.25 -24.80 -11.43
N PHE A 47 -0.22 -24.02 -11.79
CA PHE A 47 -0.35 -22.58 -12.03
C PHE A 47 0.00 -22.28 -13.49
N GLU A 48 -0.98 -21.83 -14.25
CA GLU A 48 -0.79 -21.47 -15.66
C GLU A 48 0.06 -20.20 -15.81
N ASP A 49 0.79 -20.10 -16.92
CA ASP A 49 1.59 -18.91 -17.29
C ASP A 49 0.81 -17.89 -18.15
N GLY A 50 -0.51 -18.10 -18.28
CA GLY A 50 -1.40 -17.26 -19.07
C GLY A 50 -1.65 -15.86 -18.49
N HIS A 51 -2.66 -15.17 -19.06
CA HIS A 51 -3.00 -13.81 -18.65
C HIS A 51 -3.55 -13.73 -17.23
N HIS A 52 -3.56 -12.53 -16.64
CA HIS A 52 -4.25 -12.25 -15.39
C HIS A 52 -5.20 -11.08 -15.60
N GLU A 53 -6.32 -11.09 -14.89
CA GLU A 53 -7.30 -10.00 -14.87
C GLU A 53 -6.95 -8.99 -13.77
N VAL A 54 -6.25 -9.44 -12.73
CA VAL A 54 -5.84 -8.60 -11.59
C VAL A 54 -4.46 -9.00 -11.08
N THR A 55 -3.67 -8.00 -10.70
CA THR A 55 -2.43 -8.19 -9.95
C THR A 55 -2.63 -7.68 -8.53
N ALA A 56 -2.26 -8.50 -7.53
CA ALA A 56 -2.08 -8.09 -6.14
C ALA A 56 -0.59 -8.10 -5.79
N ALA A 57 0.02 -6.92 -5.60
CA ALA A 57 1.45 -6.78 -5.36
C ALA A 57 1.73 -6.00 -4.08
N THR A 58 2.71 -6.45 -3.29
CA THR A 58 3.18 -5.73 -2.09
C THR A 58 3.65 -4.33 -2.46
N THR A 59 3.27 -3.33 -1.65
CA THR A 59 3.75 -1.94 -1.81
C THR A 59 5.24 -1.83 -1.53
N ASP A 60 5.92 -0.83 -2.09
CA ASP A 60 7.38 -0.65 -1.90
C ASP A 60 7.76 -0.48 -0.42
N ASP A 61 6.89 0.15 0.36
CA ASP A 61 7.04 0.33 1.80
C ASP A 61 6.62 -0.91 2.63
N ARG A 62 6.18 -1.98 1.96
CA ARG A 62 5.73 -3.27 2.49
C ARG A 62 4.55 -3.22 3.45
N ARG A 63 3.86 -2.08 3.55
CA ARG A 63 2.76 -1.88 4.51
C ARG A 63 1.48 -2.59 4.08
N GLY A 64 1.29 -2.81 2.78
CA GLY A 64 0.09 -3.44 2.24
C GLY A 64 0.30 -3.99 0.84
N VAL A 65 -0.78 -4.02 0.06
CA VAL A 65 -0.77 -4.41 -1.35
C VAL A 65 -1.55 -3.44 -2.22
N GLY A 66 -1.09 -3.24 -3.45
CA GLY A 66 -1.88 -2.66 -4.54
C GLY A 66 -2.56 -3.75 -5.35
N VAL A 67 -3.86 -3.60 -5.59
CA VAL A 67 -4.71 -4.50 -6.38
C VAL A 67 -5.15 -3.74 -7.63
N HIS A 68 -4.58 -4.11 -8.78
CA HIS A 68 -4.76 -3.38 -10.05
C HIS A 68 -5.13 -4.32 -11.19
N GLY A 69 -6.04 -3.89 -12.07
CA GLY A 69 -6.48 -4.68 -13.21
C GLY A 69 -7.90 -4.36 -13.62
N ASP A 70 -8.62 -5.36 -14.10
CA ASP A 70 -10.01 -5.22 -14.56
C ASP A 70 -10.94 -4.86 -13.39
N PRO A 71 -11.89 -3.92 -13.56
CA PRO A 71 -12.68 -3.37 -12.46
C PRO A 71 -13.40 -4.42 -11.60
N ASP A 72 -14.02 -5.43 -12.22
CA ASP A 72 -14.75 -6.48 -11.50
C ASP A 72 -13.80 -7.40 -10.71
N ALA A 73 -12.67 -7.76 -11.33
CA ALA A 73 -11.62 -8.58 -10.71
C ALA A 73 -10.97 -7.85 -9.52
N VAL A 74 -10.68 -6.56 -9.67
CA VAL A 74 -10.19 -5.69 -8.59
C VAL A 74 -11.21 -5.63 -7.46
N GLY A 75 -12.50 -5.46 -7.77
CA GLY A 75 -13.57 -5.46 -6.77
C GLY A 75 -13.64 -6.76 -5.98
N ALA A 76 -13.63 -7.91 -6.66
CA ALA A 76 -13.68 -9.23 -6.03
C ALA A 76 -12.47 -9.47 -5.10
N VAL A 77 -11.25 -9.26 -5.61
CA VAL A 77 -10.03 -9.47 -4.82
C VAL A 77 -9.94 -8.47 -3.67
N ALA A 78 -10.18 -7.18 -3.90
CA ALA A 78 -10.08 -6.18 -2.83
C ALA A 78 -11.11 -6.42 -1.71
N ASN A 79 -12.32 -6.88 -2.03
CA ASN A 79 -13.33 -7.25 -1.02
C ASN A 79 -12.87 -8.44 -0.18
N LEU A 80 -12.29 -9.46 -0.81
CA LEU A 80 -11.72 -10.61 -0.11
C LEU A 80 -10.58 -10.19 0.83
N LEU A 81 -9.68 -9.33 0.35
CA LEU A 81 -8.56 -8.84 1.16
C LEU A 81 -9.01 -7.93 2.31
N SER A 82 -10.04 -7.11 2.09
CA SER A 82 -10.58 -6.21 3.11
C SER A 82 -11.19 -6.96 4.32
N ALA A 83 -11.53 -8.23 4.14
CA ALA A 83 -12.10 -9.09 5.19
C ALA A 83 -11.04 -9.87 5.98
N VAL A 84 -9.75 -9.68 5.72
CA VAL A 84 -8.66 -10.43 6.36
C VAL A 84 -8.58 -10.16 7.86
N GLY A 85 -8.79 -8.92 8.30
CA GLY A 85 -8.79 -8.55 9.70
C GLY A 85 -9.48 -7.22 9.95
N VAL A 86 -9.87 -6.98 11.21
CA VAL A 86 -10.61 -5.77 11.62
C VAL A 86 -9.80 -4.48 11.41
N ASP A 87 -8.48 -4.58 11.37
CA ASP A 87 -7.54 -3.48 11.12
C ASP A 87 -6.99 -3.48 9.68
N THR A 88 -7.69 -4.13 8.74
CA THR A 88 -7.47 -3.95 7.30
C THR A 88 -8.23 -2.71 6.83
N PHE A 89 -7.55 -1.85 6.07
CA PHE A 89 -8.16 -0.71 5.40
C PHE A 89 -7.99 -0.82 3.89
N ALA A 90 -8.99 -0.39 3.14
CA ALA A 90 -8.94 -0.41 1.68
C ALA A 90 -9.45 0.90 1.08
N TRP A 91 -8.68 1.46 0.15
CA TRP A 91 -9.00 2.72 -0.53
C TRP A 91 -9.02 2.53 -2.03
N ALA A 92 -9.91 3.25 -2.71
CA ALA A 92 -9.89 3.34 -4.17
C ALA A 92 -8.63 4.08 -4.62
N ASP A 93 -8.01 3.63 -5.71
CA ASP A 93 -6.97 4.38 -6.38
C ASP A 93 -7.63 5.38 -7.35
N PRO A 94 -7.50 6.70 -7.12
CA PRO A 94 -8.04 7.71 -8.04
C PRO A 94 -7.30 7.76 -9.39
N ALA A 95 -6.07 7.24 -9.43
CA ALA A 95 -5.16 7.31 -10.57
C ALA A 95 -4.50 5.93 -10.83
N PRO A 96 -5.28 4.89 -11.19
CA PRO A 96 -4.76 3.54 -11.39
C PRO A 96 -3.78 3.46 -12.58
N PRO A 97 -2.96 2.40 -12.67
CA PRO A 97 -2.02 2.21 -13.76
C PRO A 97 -2.71 2.32 -15.13
N GLY A 98 -2.08 3.05 -16.05
CA GLY A 98 -2.58 3.23 -17.41
C GLY A 98 -3.67 4.30 -17.56
N ALA A 99 -4.18 4.89 -16.47
CA ALA A 99 -5.13 5.99 -16.56
C ALA A 99 -4.48 7.23 -17.19
N VAL A 100 -5.23 7.91 -18.07
CA VAL A 100 -4.75 9.06 -18.85
C VAL A 100 -5.51 10.32 -18.44
N PHE A 101 -4.76 11.40 -18.22
CA PHE A 101 -5.27 12.68 -17.75
C PHE A 101 -4.75 13.83 -18.60
N ASP A 102 -5.61 14.80 -18.85
CA ASP A 102 -5.20 16.17 -19.12
C ASP A 102 -4.98 16.85 -17.76
N ALA A 103 -3.72 17.06 -17.39
CA ALA A 103 -3.28 17.45 -16.05
C ALA A 103 -2.66 18.85 -16.04
N ARG A 104 -2.76 19.55 -14.90
CA ARG A 104 -2.12 20.87 -14.73
C ARG A 104 -0.85 20.76 -13.92
N VAL A 105 0.23 21.33 -14.44
CA VAL A 105 1.50 21.46 -13.74
C VAL A 105 1.34 22.47 -12.61
N THR A 106 1.42 22.00 -11.37
CA THR A 106 1.29 22.85 -10.18
C THR A 106 2.63 23.49 -9.80
N GLU A 107 3.73 22.75 -9.96
CA GLU A 107 5.07 23.24 -9.74
C GLU A 107 6.13 22.44 -10.52
N THR A 108 7.30 23.06 -10.74
CA THR A 108 8.47 22.39 -11.28
C THR A 108 9.50 22.12 -10.18
N LYS A 109 10.15 20.97 -10.28
CA LYS A 109 11.26 20.52 -9.42
C LYS A 109 12.52 20.35 -10.26
N GLY A 110 13.64 20.03 -9.62
CA GLY A 110 14.93 19.90 -10.31
C GLY A 110 14.98 18.83 -11.42
N SER A 111 14.15 17.78 -11.33
CA SER A 111 14.18 16.63 -12.26
C SER A 111 12.85 16.37 -12.99
N GLY A 112 11.84 17.21 -12.79
CA GLY A 112 10.51 16.99 -13.34
C GLY A 112 9.48 18.00 -12.83
N ALA A 113 8.22 17.70 -13.07
CA ALA A 113 7.07 18.53 -12.72
C ALA A 113 6.08 17.77 -11.85
N VAL A 114 5.42 18.47 -10.93
CA VAL A 114 4.25 17.93 -10.21
C VAL A 114 3.00 18.32 -10.98
N CYS A 115 2.14 17.34 -11.27
CA CYS A 115 0.92 17.52 -12.03
C CYS A 115 -0.30 17.15 -11.18
N SER A 116 -1.29 18.04 -11.12
CA SER A 116 -2.60 17.74 -10.54
C SER A 116 -3.44 16.94 -11.52
N LEU A 117 -3.96 15.80 -11.05
CA LEU A 117 -4.82 14.87 -11.79
C LEU A 117 -6.30 15.00 -11.39
N GLY A 118 -6.66 16.06 -10.66
CA GLY A 118 -7.93 16.20 -9.96
C GLY A 118 -7.79 15.82 -8.49
N ASP A 119 -8.28 14.65 -8.11
CA ASP A 119 -8.29 14.16 -6.72
C ASP A 119 -6.92 13.63 -6.23
N SER A 120 -5.91 13.62 -7.10
CA SER A 120 -4.55 13.17 -6.78
C SER A 120 -3.48 13.97 -7.52
N GLU A 121 -2.22 13.72 -7.17
CA GLU A 121 -1.05 14.31 -7.83
C GLU A 121 -0.12 13.23 -8.38
N GLY A 122 0.54 13.54 -9.49
CA GLY A 122 1.61 12.73 -10.06
C GLY A 122 2.88 13.54 -10.30
N PHE A 123 3.99 12.84 -10.53
CA PHE A 123 5.28 13.41 -10.87
C PHE A 123 5.68 13.00 -12.30
N LEU A 124 5.85 13.99 -13.18
CA LEU A 124 6.31 13.82 -14.56
C LEU A 124 7.81 14.13 -14.65
N PRO A 125 8.69 13.12 -14.81
CA PRO A 125 10.12 13.36 -15.03
C PRO A 125 10.35 14.11 -16.35
N PHE A 126 11.28 15.07 -16.39
CA PHE A 126 11.58 15.81 -17.63
C PHE A 126 12.14 14.94 -18.75
N ARG A 127 12.68 13.75 -18.44
CA ARG A 127 13.10 12.77 -19.46
C ARG A 127 11.95 12.11 -20.23
N GLU A 128 10.71 12.30 -19.77
CA GLU A 128 9.51 11.76 -20.41
C GLU A 128 8.85 12.78 -21.35
N THR A 129 9.46 13.94 -21.58
CA THR A 129 8.97 14.99 -22.47
C THR A 129 10.12 15.72 -23.14
N ASP A 130 10.01 15.99 -24.44
CA ASP A 130 10.94 16.89 -25.15
C ASP A 130 10.52 18.36 -25.05
N GLU A 131 9.27 18.60 -24.64
CA GLU A 131 8.72 19.94 -24.44
C GLU A 131 9.18 20.53 -23.10
N ARG A 132 9.49 21.84 -23.11
CA ARG A 132 9.76 22.59 -21.91
C ARG A 132 8.43 22.86 -21.19
N ILE A 133 8.35 22.40 -19.94
CA ILE A 133 7.17 22.53 -19.09
C ILE A 133 7.43 23.52 -17.95
N GLU A 134 6.47 24.39 -17.69
CA GLU A 134 6.44 25.36 -16.61
C GLU A 134 5.17 25.23 -15.74
N ALA A 135 5.19 25.85 -14.57
CA ALA A 135 4.01 25.87 -13.70
C ALA A 135 2.86 26.62 -14.37
N GLY A 136 1.67 25.99 -14.35
CA GLY A 136 0.48 26.47 -15.05
C GLY A 136 0.24 25.79 -16.40
N ASP A 137 1.24 25.11 -16.97
CA ASP A 137 1.03 24.38 -18.23
C ASP A 137 0.05 23.23 -18.04
N ALA A 138 -0.72 22.96 -19.09
CA ALA A 138 -1.55 21.77 -19.18
C ALA A 138 -0.79 20.72 -20.00
N VAL A 139 -0.76 19.49 -19.52
CA VAL A 139 0.01 18.39 -20.11
C VAL A 139 -0.81 17.12 -20.11
N ARG A 140 -0.74 16.35 -21.20
CA ARG A 140 -1.36 15.03 -21.24
C ARG A 140 -0.39 14.00 -20.69
N VAL A 141 -0.84 13.23 -19.72
CA VAL A 141 -0.02 12.26 -19.00
C VAL A 141 -0.76 10.95 -18.79
N GLN A 142 -0.03 9.86 -18.83
CA GLN A 142 -0.47 8.54 -18.39
C GLN A 142 0.20 8.19 -17.07
N VAL A 143 -0.56 7.59 -16.15
CA VAL A 143 -0.02 7.02 -14.91
C VAL A 143 0.72 5.74 -15.23
N ARG A 144 2.01 5.69 -14.89
CA ARG A 144 2.85 4.52 -15.05
C ARG A 144 2.85 3.66 -13.79
N ASP A 145 3.28 4.26 -12.68
CA ASP A 145 3.42 3.61 -11.39
C ASP A 145 2.62 4.40 -10.36
N PRO A 146 1.47 3.90 -9.89
CA PRO A 146 0.65 4.59 -8.89
C PRO A 146 1.28 4.49 -7.49
N GLU A 147 0.84 5.35 -6.57
CA GLU A 147 1.31 5.34 -5.18
C GLU A 147 0.12 5.24 -4.21
N PRO A 148 0.25 4.52 -3.08
CA PRO A 148 -0.80 4.42 -2.10
C PRO A 148 -1.02 5.74 -1.34
N PRO A 149 -2.22 6.00 -0.79
CA PRO A 149 -2.58 7.28 -0.18
C PRO A 149 -1.78 7.64 1.08
N TRP A 150 -1.16 6.64 1.71
CA TRP A 150 -0.29 6.84 2.89
C TRP A 150 1.16 7.13 2.52
N SER A 151 1.52 7.09 1.24
CA SER A 151 2.86 7.44 0.78
C SER A 151 3.03 8.96 0.69
N ASP A 152 4.25 9.43 0.96
CA ASP A 152 4.68 10.80 0.66
C ASP A 152 5.18 10.95 -0.79
N ARG A 153 5.27 9.84 -1.53
CA ARG A 153 5.61 9.81 -2.96
C ARG A 153 4.39 10.13 -3.82
N ARG A 154 4.66 10.47 -5.07
CA ARG A 154 3.65 10.74 -6.10
C ARG A 154 3.72 9.67 -7.17
N ALA A 155 2.56 9.35 -7.76
CA ALA A 155 2.49 8.46 -8.90
C ALA A 155 3.44 8.92 -10.02
N SER A 156 4.17 8.00 -10.63
CA SER A 156 5.03 8.32 -11.77
C SER A 156 4.19 8.50 -13.03
N LEU A 157 4.44 9.61 -13.73
CA LEU A 157 3.75 9.97 -14.97
C LEU A 157 4.68 9.87 -16.17
N THR A 158 4.10 9.61 -17.33
CA THR A 158 4.76 9.67 -18.64
C THR A 158 3.85 10.37 -19.65
N THR A 159 4.39 10.95 -20.72
CA THR A 159 3.60 11.47 -21.85
C THR A 159 3.31 10.38 -22.90
N GLY A 160 4.07 9.28 -22.88
CA GLY A 160 3.89 8.17 -23.83
C GLY A 160 2.70 7.30 -23.44
N VAL A 161 1.77 7.10 -24.37
CA VAL A 161 0.57 6.29 -24.15
C VAL A 161 0.87 4.81 -24.40
N ARG A 162 0.49 3.97 -23.44
CA ARG A 162 0.63 2.51 -23.47
C ARG A 162 -0.70 1.81 -23.19
N ALA A 163 -0.89 0.64 -23.79
CA ALA A 163 -2.02 -0.25 -23.56
C ALA A 163 -1.51 -1.63 -23.15
N ASP A 164 -1.59 -1.95 -21.86
CA ASP A 164 -1.15 -3.23 -21.29
C ASP A 164 -2.21 -4.31 -21.55
N GLY A 165 -1.80 -5.51 -21.96
CA GLY A 165 -2.62 -6.72 -22.13
C GLY A 165 -2.14 -7.89 -21.27
N GLY A 166 -1.34 -7.61 -20.24
CA GLY A 166 -0.76 -8.57 -19.28
C GLY A 166 0.55 -9.20 -19.74
N LEU A 167 0.60 -9.79 -20.95
CA LEU A 167 1.82 -10.35 -21.54
C LEU A 167 2.43 -9.46 -22.63
N ALA A 168 1.58 -8.77 -23.40
CA ALA A 168 1.94 -7.77 -24.39
C ALA A 168 1.52 -6.38 -23.90
N THR A 169 2.32 -5.38 -24.20
CA THR A 169 1.97 -3.97 -24.02
C THR A 169 2.15 -3.27 -25.36
N LEU A 170 1.11 -2.62 -25.86
CA LEU A 170 1.22 -1.78 -27.04
C LEU A 170 1.69 -0.37 -26.66
N VAL A 171 2.63 0.18 -27.42
CA VAL A 171 3.21 1.51 -27.19
C VAL A 171 2.89 2.42 -28.39
N ARG A 172 2.15 3.50 -28.14
CA ARG A 172 1.74 4.45 -29.18
C ARG A 172 2.93 5.23 -29.73
N GLY A 173 2.92 5.52 -31.03
CA GLY A 173 4.00 6.22 -31.73
C GLY A 173 5.21 5.35 -32.06
N ARG A 174 5.05 4.02 -31.99
CA ARG A 174 6.07 3.03 -32.35
C ARG A 174 5.53 2.06 -33.39
N ASP A 175 6.43 1.33 -34.04
CA ASP A 175 6.14 0.29 -35.03
C ASP A 175 7.02 -0.97 -34.86
N ASP A 176 7.85 -1.01 -33.81
CA ASP A 176 8.78 -2.10 -33.52
C ASP A 176 8.20 -3.15 -32.55
N VAL A 177 8.76 -4.37 -32.61
CA VAL A 177 8.50 -5.46 -31.66
C VAL A 177 9.72 -5.63 -30.75
N THR A 178 9.51 -5.54 -29.44
CA THR A 178 10.55 -5.67 -28.42
C THR A 178 10.16 -6.69 -27.35
N VAL A 179 11.16 -7.22 -26.64
CA VAL A 179 10.94 -8.15 -25.52
C VAL A 179 11.75 -7.69 -24.32
N ASN A 180 11.08 -7.47 -23.19
CA ASN A 180 11.72 -7.12 -21.93
C ASN A 180 12.27 -8.37 -21.24
N THR A 181 13.41 -8.87 -21.72
CA THR A 181 14.09 -10.05 -21.17
C THR A 181 15.60 -9.86 -21.15
N ARG A 182 16.29 -10.55 -20.24
CA ARG A 182 17.76 -10.66 -20.24
C ARG A 182 18.26 -11.87 -21.03
N ASP A 183 17.33 -12.72 -21.49
CA ASP A 183 17.64 -13.88 -22.32
C ASP A 183 17.44 -13.52 -23.80
N ASP A 184 18.53 -13.15 -24.45
CA ASP A 184 18.52 -12.74 -25.86
C ASP A 184 18.02 -13.86 -26.80
N ALA A 185 18.20 -15.14 -26.44
CA ALA A 185 17.77 -16.25 -27.27
C ALA A 185 16.24 -16.40 -27.21
N ALA A 186 15.69 -16.44 -26.00
CA ALA A 186 14.24 -16.47 -25.78
C ALA A 186 13.56 -15.21 -26.34
N GLY A 187 14.22 -14.05 -26.22
CA GLY A 187 13.72 -12.80 -26.80
C GLY A 187 13.62 -12.86 -28.33
N ARG A 188 14.67 -13.29 -29.02
CA ARG A 188 14.64 -13.43 -30.49
C ARG A 188 13.62 -14.46 -30.97
N GLU A 189 13.47 -15.57 -30.25
CA GLU A 189 12.45 -16.58 -30.53
C GLU A 189 11.05 -15.97 -30.45
N LEU A 190 10.74 -15.25 -29.36
CA LEU A 190 9.43 -14.63 -29.17
C LEU A 190 9.13 -13.53 -30.21
N VAL A 191 10.13 -12.73 -30.61
CA VAL A 191 9.97 -11.78 -31.72
C VAL A 191 9.57 -12.52 -33.01
N GLY A 192 10.28 -13.60 -33.35
CA GLY A 192 9.94 -14.42 -34.53
C GLY A 192 8.57 -15.12 -34.42
N MET A 193 8.15 -15.52 -33.22
CA MET A 193 6.82 -16.09 -32.98
C MET A 193 5.70 -15.07 -33.20
N THR A 194 5.98 -13.78 -32.97
CA THR A 194 5.00 -12.69 -33.15
C THR A 194 4.50 -12.63 -34.60
N ASP A 195 5.37 -12.87 -35.58
CA ASP A 195 5.03 -12.89 -37.02
C ASP A 195 4.03 -14.00 -37.41
N PHE A 196 3.83 -15.00 -36.53
CA PHE A 196 2.88 -16.10 -36.75
C PHE A 196 1.56 -15.92 -36.00
N LEU A 197 1.42 -14.87 -35.19
CA LEU A 197 0.16 -14.55 -34.54
C LEU A 197 -0.84 -14.04 -35.60
N SER A 198 -2.11 -14.37 -35.41
CA SER A 198 -3.18 -13.95 -36.32
C SER A 198 -3.71 -12.54 -36.03
N VAL A 199 -3.15 -11.88 -35.01
CA VAL A 199 -3.57 -10.56 -34.53
C VAL A 199 -2.40 -9.61 -34.77
N ASP A 200 -2.67 -8.49 -35.42
CA ASP A 200 -1.71 -7.41 -35.64
C ASP A 200 -1.94 -6.27 -34.64
N ALA A 201 -0.90 -5.50 -34.34
CA ALA A 201 -1.06 -4.25 -33.62
C ALA A 201 -1.75 -3.19 -34.52
N PRO A 202 -2.61 -2.32 -33.98
CA PRO A 202 -3.17 -1.19 -34.72
C PRO A 202 -2.07 -0.28 -35.29
N GLU A 203 -2.37 0.44 -36.37
CA GLU A 203 -1.41 1.36 -37.00
C GLU A 203 -0.92 2.41 -35.97
N GLY A 204 0.40 2.61 -35.91
CA GLY A 204 1.02 3.54 -34.97
C GLY A 204 1.27 2.98 -33.56
N TRP A 205 1.09 1.68 -33.36
CA TRP A 205 1.41 0.99 -32.10
C TRP A 205 2.48 -0.08 -32.28
N GLY A 206 3.55 -0.01 -31.47
CA GLY A 206 4.59 -1.05 -31.39
C GLY A 206 4.29 -2.05 -30.28
N ILE A 207 4.83 -3.27 -30.38
CA ILE A 207 4.59 -4.36 -29.41
C ILE A 207 5.78 -4.46 -28.44
N GLU A 208 5.51 -4.45 -27.14
CA GLU A 208 6.48 -4.73 -26.08
C GLU A 208 6.02 -5.97 -25.30
N TRP A 209 6.69 -7.11 -25.51
CA TRP A 209 6.42 -8.33 -24.78
C TRP A 209 7.12 -8.34 -23.40
N SER A 210 6.39 -8.77 -22.38
CA SER A 210 6.95 -9.00 -21.04
C SER A 210 7.89 -10.22 -21.01
N HIS A 211 8.74 -10.32 -19.98
CA HIS A 211 9.52 -11.54 -19.74
C HIS A 211 8.65 -12.79 -19.56
N ALA A 212 7.44 -12.66 -19.01
CA ALA A 212 6.55 -13.82 -18.81
C ALA A 212 6.08 -14.41 -20.15
N ALA A 213 5.97 -13.59 -21.18
CA ALA A 213 5.57 -14.02 -22.52
C ALA A 213 6.53 -15.05 -23.13
N THR A 214 7.81 -15.08 -22.70
CA THR A 214 8.79 -16.09 -23.18
C THR A 214 8.47 -17.51 -22.73
N ARG A 215 7.51 -17.69 -21.82
CA ARG A 215 7.04 -19.01 -21.33
C ARG A 215 5.60 -19.30 -21.75
N ALA A 216 4.93 -18.36 -22.41
CA ALA A 216 3.54 -18.50 -22.82
C ALA A 216 3.44 -19.28 -24.14
N ASP A 217 2.35 -20.02 -24.32
CA ASP A 217 2.03 -20.66 -25.59
C ASP A 217 1.44 -19.67 -26.60
N MET A 218 1.30 -20.10 -27.86
CA MET A 218 0.79 -19.25 -28.96
C MET A 218 -0.62 -18.73 -28.70
N ASP A 219 -1.46 -19.51 -28.04
CA ASP A 219 -2.85 -19.12 -27.74
C ASP A 219 -2.87 -18.01 -26.68
N ALA A 220 -2.06 -18.13 -25.62
CA ALA A 220 -1.91 -17.11 -24.59
C ALA A 220 -1.27 -15.82 -25.14
N LEU A 221 -0.30 -15.93 -26.04
CA LEU A 221 0.31 -14.79 -26.74
C LEU A 221 -0.72 -14.09 -27.63
N GLY A 222 -1.43 -14.84 -28.48
CA GLY A 222 -2.48 -14.30 -29.35
C GLY A 222 -3.56 -13.57 -28.58
N ALA A 223 -4.09 -14.20 -27.52
CA ALA A 223 -5.09 -13.59 -26.65
C ALA A 223 -4.57 -12.32 -25.94
N ALA A 224 -3.28 -12.29 -25.57
CA ALA A 224 -2.68 -11.09 -24.97
C ALA A 224 -2.52 -9.94 -25.94
N LEU A 225 -2.11 -10.23 -27.18
CA LEU A 225 -2.03 -9.22 -28.21
C LEU A 225 -3.41 -8.70 -28.59
N GLU A 226 -4.43 -9.56 -28.70
CA GLU A 226 -5.82 -9.17 -28.95
C GLU A 226 -6.36 -8.23 -27.86
N ARG A 227 -6.12 -8.55 -26.58
CA ARG A 227 -6.51 -7.65 -25.48
C ARG A 227 -5.76 -6.32 -25.52
N ALA A 228 -4.46 -6.35 -25.81
CA ALA A 228 -3.66 -5.13 -25.89
C ALA A 228 -4.11 -4.25 -27.07
N ALA A 229 -4.42 -4.86 -28.23
CA ALA A 229 -4.97 -4.19 -29.41
C ALA A 229 -6.34 -3.55 -29.11
N GLY A 230 -7.27 -4.30 -28.52
CA GLY A 230 -8.57 -3.73 -28.14
C GLY A 230 -8.45 -2.58 -27.12
N ARG A 231 -7.50 -2.66 -26.18
CA ARG A 231 -7.21 -1.56 -25.25
C ARG A 231 -6.56 -0.36 -25.96
N ALA A 232 -5.69 -0.59 -26.94
CA ALA A 232 -5.08 0.47 -27.74
C ALA A 232 -6.10 1.20 -28.61
N GLU A 233 -7.00 0.48 -29.27
CA GLU A 233 -8.11 1.06 -30.04
C GLU A 233 -9.01 1.90 -29.13
N ALA A 234 -9.39 1.39 -27.96
CA ALA A 234 -10.17 2.15 -26.97
C ALA A 234 -9.42 3.40 -26.47
N MET A 235 -8.09 3.35 -26.37
CA MET A 235 -7.27 4.52 -26.05
C MET A 235 -7.29 5.53 -27.19
N ASP A 236 -7.09 5.11 -28.43
CA ASP A 236 -7.16 6.01 -29.58
C ASP A 236 -8.55 6.66 -29.70
N ASP A 237 -9.63 5.92 -29.51
CA ASP A 237 -10.99 6.46 -29.50
C ASP A 237 -11.18 7.52 -28.38
N ALA A 238 -10.72 7.22 -27.16
CA ALA A 238 -10.81 8.15 -26.04
C ALA A 238 -9.95 9.41 -26.24
N LEU A 239 -8.88 9.32 -27.04
CA LEU A 239 -7.94 10.40 -27.31
C LEU A 239 -8.24 11.16 -28.59
N ALA A 240 -9.02 10.60 -29.52
CA ALA A 240 -9.37 11.23 -30.81
C ALA A 240 -10.11 12.57 -30.62
N ASP A 241 -11.04 12.62 -29.65
CA ASP A 241 -11.74 13.85 -29.26
C ASP A 241 -10.85 14.84 -28.47
N ALA A 242 -9.59 14.47 -28.22
CA ALA A 242 -8.65 15.18 -27.39
C ALA A 242 -7.36 15.57 -28.14
N ASP A 243 -7.29 15.43 -29.47
CA ASP A 243 -6.14 15.84 -30.30
C ASP A 243 -5.83 17.36 -30.26
N GLY A 244 -6.64 18.15 -29.54
CA GLY A 244 -6.39 19.56 -29.23
C GLY A 244 -5.50 19.78 -28.00
N ALA A 245 -5.42 21.04 -27.55
CA ALA A 245 -4.73 21.38 -26.30
C ALA A 245 -5.29 20.55 -25.12
N PRO A 246 -4.48 20.18 -24.12
CA PRO A 246 -4.88 19.40 -22.94
C PRO A 246 -5.77 20.20 -21.96
N GLU A 247 -6.76 20.90 -22.50
CA GLU A 247 -7.73 21.74 -21.80
C GLU A 247 -9.13 21.40 -22.37
N PRO A 248 -10.17 21.29 -21.51
CA PRO A 248 -10.13 21.39 -20.04
C PRO A 248 -9.48 20.17 -19.37
N LEU A 249 -8.95 20.37 -18.15
CA LEU A 249 -8.42 19.28 -17.33
C LEU A 249 -9.49 18.20 -17.07
N ARG A 250 -9.15 16.94 -17.34
CA ARG A 250 -10.08 15.81 -17.23
C ARG A 250 -9.33 14.48 -17.23
N ARG A 251 -9.97 13.45 -16.67
CA ARG A 251 -9.57 12.04 -16.89
C ARG A 251 -10.12 11.60 -18.26
N LEU A 252 -9.23 11.29 -19.19
CA LEU A 252 -9.56 10.91 -20.57
C LEU A 252 -9.88 9.42 -20.66
N ALA A 253 -9.08 8.58 -20.00
CA ALA A 253 -9.24 7.15 -20.03
C ALA A 253 -8.83 6.51 -18.69
N ALA A 254 -9.49 5.41 -18.34
CA ALA A 254 -9.16 4.56 -17.19
C ALA A 254 -9.37 3.10 -17.61
N PRO A 255 -8.36 2.46 -18.24
CA PRO A 255 -8.50 1.13 -18.83
C PRO A 255 -8.64 0.03 -17.78
N GLY A 256 -8.26 0.31 -16.54
CA GLY A 256 -8.43 -0.56 -15.39
C GLY A 256 -8.79 0.22 -14.12
N ALA A 257 -8.93 -0.50 -13.03
CA ALA A 257 -9.17 0.03 -11.69
C ALA A 257 -8.00 -0.30 -10.76
N GLY A 258 -7.97 0.39 -9.62
CA GLY A 258 -6.99 0.17 -8.56
C GLY A 258 -7.61 0.26 -7.18
N ARG A 259 -7.10 -0.57 -6.27
CA ARG A 259 -7.41 -0.55 -4.84
C ARG A 259 -6.11 -0.71 -4.05
N TRP A 260 -5.94 0.10 -3.01
CA TRP A 260 -4.86 -0.05 -2.05
C TRP A 260 -5.40 -0.71 -0.79
N VAL A 261 -4.77 -1.78 -0.34
CA VAL A 261 -5.14 -2.50 0.88
C VAL A 261 -3.99 -2.44 1.88
N TRP A 262 -4.20 -1.77 3.01
CA TRP A 262 -3.28 -1.75 4.14
C TRP A 262 -3.62 -2.87 5.11
N PHE A 263 -2.63 -3.65 5.50
CA PHE A 263 -2.79 -4.65 6.55
C PHE A 263 -2.27 -4.09 7.87
N GLY A 264 -3.15 -3.99 8.88
CA GLY A 264 -2.74 -3.77 10.26
C GLY A 264 -2.12 -5.03 10.88
N ARG A 265 -1.76 -4.94 12.16
CA ARG A 265 -1.10 -6.05 12.86
C ARG A 265 -1.98 -7.30 12.93
N GLU A 266 -3.25 -7.20 13.33
CA GLU A 266 -4.14 -8.37 13.41
C GLU A 266 -4.27 -9.03 12.04
N SER A 267 -4.43 -8.21 11.00
CA SER A 267 -4.51 -8.68 9.62
C SER A 267 -3.25 -9.40 9.15
N ARG A 268 -2.04 -8.92 9.51
CA ARG A 268 -0.78 -9.62 9.20
C ARG A 268 -0.70 -10.97 9.90
N PHE A 269 -1.16 -11.08 11.14
CA PHE A 269 -1.18 -12.34 11.87
C PHE A 269 -2.23 -13.31 11.30
N ALA A 270 -3.40 -12.83 10.85
CA ALA A 270 -4.36 -13.64 10.12
C ALA A 270 -3.77 -14.17 8.79
N LEU A 271 -2.97 -13.36 8.08
CA LEU A 271 -2.24 -13.82 6.89
C LEU A 271 -1.13 -14.83 7.24
N ASP A 272 -0.45 -14.68 8.38
CA ASP A 272 0.50 -15.68 8.87
C ASP A 272 -0.19 -17.04 9.11
N GLU A 273 -1.41 -17.04 9.64
CA GLU A 273 -2.22 -18.26 9.83
C GLU A 273 -2.52 -18.93 8.49
N ARG A 274 -2.99 -18.17 7.49
CA ARG A 274 -3.22 -18.70 6.13
C ARG A 274 -1.94 -19.26 5.52
N ARG A 275 -0.81 -18.57 5.67
CA ARG A 275 0.48 -19.05 5.16
C ARG A 275 0.90 -20.36 5.85
N ARG A 276 0.65 -20.50 7.15
CA ARG A 276 1.02 -21.66 7.96
C ARG A 276 0.33 -22.95 7.50
N GLU A 277 -0.82 -22.86 6.82
CA GLU A 277 -1.48 -24.02 6.21
C GLU A 277 -0.66 -24.65 5.08
N VAL A 278 0.29 -23.91 4.50
CA VAL A 278 1.01 -24.28 3.28
C VAL A 278 2.51 -24.41 3.50
N GLU A 279 3.10 -23.55 4.33
CA GLU A 279 4.55 -23.47 4.52
C GLU A 279 4.90 -23.19 5.99
N THR A 280 6.12 -23.55 6.40
CA THR A 280 6.68 -23.18 7.71
C THR A 280 6.65 -21.67 7.89
N THR A 281 5.84 -21.19 8.83
CA THR A 281 5.67 -19.76 9.14
C THR A 281 6.10 -19.45 10.56
N MET A 282 7.04 -18.52 10.75
CA MET A 282 7.38 -18.04 12.09
C MET A 282 6.29 -17.12 12.67
N PRO A 283 6.07 -17.09 14.00
CA PRO A 283 5.17 -16.11 14.61
C PRO A 283 5.57 -14.67 14.24
N GLY A 284 4.64 -13.91 13.65
CA GLY A 284 4.87 -12.56 13.17
C GLY A 284 5.69 -12.48 11.88
N HIS A 285 5.58 -13.47 10.99
CA HIS A 285 6.27 -13.51 9.69
C HIS A 285 6.07 -12.22 8.91
N HIS A 286 4.81 -11.87 8.57
CA HIS A 286 4.57 -10.65 7.79
C HIS A 286 4.91 -9.39 8.58
N ARG A 287 4.68 -9.38 9.90
CA ARG A 287 5.05 -8.28 10.79
C ARG A 287 6.55 -7.98 10.75
N THR A 288 7.40 -9.00 10.73
CA THR A 288 8.86 -8.84 10.61
C THR A 288 9.26 -8.49 9.18
N LYS A 289 8.72 -9.17 8.16
CA LYS A 289 9.05 -8.87 6.75
C LYS A 289 8.66 -7.45 6.32
N ALA A 290 7.62 -6.88 6.91
CA ALA A 290 7.19 -5.51 6.65
C ALA A 290 8.18 -4.44 7.14
N SER A 291 9.19 -4.79 7.95
CA SER A 291 10.13 -3.80 8.50
C SER A 291 11.17 -3.34 7.48
N CYS A 292 11.98 -4.25 6.95
CA CYS A 292 13.09 -3.96 6.05
C CYS A 292 13.55 -5.23 5.30
N GLU A 293 14.32 -5.08 4.23
CA GLU A 293 14.88 -6.21 3.45
C GLU A 293 15.70 -7.17 4.34
N ALA A 294 16.51 -6.61 5.26
CA ALA A 294 17.34 -7.42 6.14
C ALA A 294 16.50 -8.32 7.07
N ALA A 295 15.37 -7.80 7.56
CA ALA A 295 14.43 -8.58 8.36
C ALA A 295 13.72 -9.64 7.52
N SER A 296 13.38 -9.33 6.26
CA SER A 296 12.82 -10.32 5.33
C SER A 296 13.77 -11.49 5.11
N ALA A 297 15.04 -11.22 4.84
CA ALA A 297 16.07 -12.25 4.70
C ALA A 297 16.27 -13.05 6.01
N GLY A 298 16.17 -12.39 7.16
CA GLY A 298 16.23 -13.04 8.47
C GLY A 298 15.08 -14.03 8.69
N VAL A 299 13.85 -13.67 8.31
CA VAL A 299 12.69 -14.57 8.35
C VAL A 299 12.92 -15.78 7.44
N ASP A 300 13.35 -15.57 6.20
CA ASP A 300 13.61 -16.66 5.25
C ASP A 300 14.68 -17.63 5.78
N PHE A 301 15.73 -17.12 6.40
CA PHE A 301 16.76 -17.95 7.03
C PHE A 301 16.21 -18.77 8.20
N VAL A 302 15.42 -18.15 9.08
CA VAL A 302 14.83 -18.82 10.25
C VAL A 302 13.88 -19.94 9.83
N GLU A 303 13.03 -19.70 8.83
CA GLU A 303 12.05 -20.69 8.33
C GLU A 303 12.71 -21.82 7.54
N ALA A 304 13.82 -21.54 6.84
CA ALA A 304 14.59 -22.58 6.15
C ALA A 304 15.34 -23.51 7.11
N MET A 305 15.75 -22.99 8.28
CA MET A 305 16.57 -23.73 9.25
C MET A 305 15.75 -24.41 10.35
N CYS A 306 14.61 -23.83 10.72
CA CYS A 306 13.85 -24.19 11.92
C CYS A 306 12.33 -24.07 11.68
N SER A 307 11.55 -24.66 12.60
CA SER A 307 10.09 -24.47 12.66
C SER A 307 9.71 -23.72 13.95
N PRO A 308 9.98 -22.40 14.03
CA PRO A 308 9.67 -21.61 15.23
C PRO A 308 8.16 -21.58 15.50
N SER A 309 7.80 -21.57 16.78
CA SER A 309 6.42 -21.55 17.28
C SER A 309 6.31 -20.68 18.54
N GLY A 310 5.09 -20.39 18.97
CA GLY A 310 4.81 -19.54 20.14
C GLY A 310 4.36 -18.13 19.74
N GLU A 311 4.60 -17.18 20.65
CA GLU A 311 4.26 -15.77 20.44
C GLU A 311 5.32 -15.06 19.57
N PHE A 312 4.96 -13.87 19.06
CA PHE A 312 5.88 -13.03 18.30
C PHE A 312 7.13 -12.68 19.14
N PRO A 313 8.35 -13.02 18.68
CA PRO A 313 9.56 -12.81 19.47
C PRO A 313 10.08 -11.36 19.35
N PHE A 314 9.30 -10.39 19.85
CA PHE A 314 9.60 -8.95 19.80
C PHE A 314 11.05 -8.65 20.19
N GLY A 315 11.48 -9.14 21.36
CA GLY A 315 12.81 -8.91 21.88
C GLY A 315 13.96 -9.39 20.97
N VAL A 316 13.75 -10.45 20.20
CA VAL A 316 14.76 -10.95 19.25
C VAL A 316 14.76 -10.11 17.98
N VAL A 317 13.56 -9.83 17.44
CA VAL A 317 13.39 -9.07 16.20
C VAL A 317 13.95 -7.66 16.35
N THR A 318 13.55 -6.93 17.38
CA THR A 318 13.97 -5.54 17.53
C THR A 318 15.43 -5.41 17.98
N ARG A 319 16.00 -6.37 18.71
CA ARG A 319 17.47 -6.38 18.97
C ARG A 319 18.29 -6.51 17.70
N GLN A 320 17.80 -7.26 16.72
CA GLN A 320 18.52 -7.51 15.49
C GLN A 320 18.32 -6.40 14.45
N PHE A 321 17.11 -5.84 14.38
CA PHE A 321 16.72 -4.93 13.29
C PHE A 321 16.36 -3.53 13.75
N GLY A 322 16.08 -3.34 15.04
CA GLY A 322 15.57 -2.11 15.63
C GLY A 322 14.04 -2.12 15.83
N PRO A 323 13.52 -1.20 16.65
CA PRO A 323 14.29 -0.22 17.41
C PRO A 323 14.71 -0.76 18.79
N VAL A 324 15.82 -0.26 19.32
CA VAL A 324 16.31 -0.49 20.70
C VAL A 324 16.61 0.83 21.40
N GLU A 325 16.92 0.78 22.69
CA GLU A 325 17.34 1.95 23.48
C GLU A 325 18.50 2.70 22.80
N GLY A 326 18.37 4.03 22.72
CA GLY A 326 19.30 4.94 22.04
C GLY A 326 19.00 5.20 20.56
N ASP A 327 18.14 4.41 19.92
CA ASP A 327 17.73 4.65 18.53
C ASP A 327 16.83 5.88 18.40
N ARG A 328 16.78 6.47 17.20
CA ARG A 328 15.85 7.57 16.88
C ARG A 328 14.75 7.13 15.92
N VAL A 329 13.55 6.98 16.45
CA VAL A 329 12.37 6.53 15.71
C VAL A 329 11.41 7.68 15.41
N GLY A 330 10.77 7.62 14.25
CA GLY A 330 9.58 8.40 13.93
C GLY A 330 8.34 7.86 14.62
N ILE A 331 7.30 8.69 14.72
CA ILE A 331 5.95 8.25 15.07
C ILE A 331 5.07 8.49 13.85
N GLY A 332 4.71 7.40 13.17
CA GLY A 332 3.87 7.37 11.98
C GLY A 332 2.40 7.29 12.36
N HIS A 333 1.69 8.38 12.11
CA HIS A 333 0.29 8.57 12.45
C HIS A 333 -0.56 8.43 11.17
N GLY A 334 -1.12 7.24 10.96
CA GLY A 334 -2.09 6.99 9.90
C GLY A 334 -3.48 7.48 10.29
N LYS A 335 -4.29 7.88 9.30
CA LYS A 335 -5.71 8.22 9.45
C LYS A 335 -6.58 7.21 8.67
N PRO A 336 -7.83 6.97 9.09
CA PRO A 336 -8.72 6.02 8.41
C PRO A 336 -9.02 6.37 6.94
N ASP A 337 -8.89 7.63 6.56
CA ASP A 337 -9.01 8.08 5.16
C ASP A 337 -7.80 7.78 4.27
N GLY A 338 -6.76 7.14 4.83
CA GLY A 338 -5.58 6.67 4.11
C GLY A 338 -4.39 7.61 4.19
N ARG A 339 -4.55 8.84 4.68
CA ARG A 339 -3.43 9.76 4.88
C ARG A 339 -2.52 9.26 6.01
N ALA A 340 -1.24 9.54 5.92
CA ALA A 340 -0.29 9.27 7.00
C ALA A 340 0.67 10.44 7.19
N PHE A 341 1.01 10.72 8.45
CA PHE A 341 1.87 11.84 8.83
C PHE A 341 2.94 11.40 9.82
N GLN A 342 4.13 11.98 9.73
CA GLN A 342 5.16 11.78 10.75
C GLN A 342 5.04 12.86 11.84
N LEU A 343 4.66 12.49 13.06
CA LEU A 343 4.49 13.45 14.18
C LEU A 343 5.82 14.01 14.71
N GLY A 344 6.95 13.51 14.21
CA GLY A 344 8.30 13.87 14.63
C GLY A 344 9.13 12.63 14.94
N ARG A 345 10.40 12.85 15.29
CA ARG A 345 11.31 11.79 15.74
C ARG A 345 11.71 11.98 17.19
N GLY A 346 11.73 10.90 17.95
CA GLY A 346 12.19 10.87 19.34
C GLY A 346 13.31 9.86 19.55
N GLU A 347 13.96 9.95 20.71
CA GLU A 347 14.94 8.96 21.17
C GLU A 347 14.21 7.86 21.96
N VAL A 348 14.58 6.61 21.71
CA VAL A 348 14.10 5.48 22.52
C VAL A 348 14.85 5.49 23.84
N VAL A 349 14.16 5.81 24.92
CA VAL A 349 14.73 5.92 26.29
C VAL A 349 14.43 4.70 27.16
N GLU A 350 13.54 3.82 26.71
CA GLU A 350 13.22 2.56 27.39
C GLU A 350 12.85 1.52 26.33
N TRP A 351 13.41 0.31 26.46
CA TRP A 351 13.11 -0.83 25.60
C TRP A 351 13.10 -2.11 26.45
N ASP A 352 12.05 -2.93 26.32
CA ASP A 352 11.98 -4.24 26.96
C ASP A 352 11.59 -5.33 25.94
N ALA A 353 12.08 -6.55 26.17
CA ALA A 353 11.76 -7.70 25.33
C ALA A 353 10.26 -8.07 25.34
N ASP A 354 9.48 -7.59 26.31
CA ASP A 354 8.04 -7.81 26.44
C ASP A 354 7.16 -6.99 25.48
N GLY A 355 7.77 -6.15 24.64
CA GLY A 355 7.08 -5.27 23.70
C GLY A 355 7.09 -3.80 24.06
N THR A 356 7.60 -3.43 25.24
CA THR A 356 7.63 -2.03 25.72
C THR A 356 8.67 -1.19 24.98
N LEU A 357 8.28 0.01 24.54
CA LEU A 357 9.14 1.00 23.91
C LEU A 357 8.73 2.42 24.35
N SER A 358 9.57 3.14 25.09
CA SER A 358 9.31 4.55 25.43
C SER A 358 10.14 5.48 24.55
N VAL A 359 9.46 6.43 23.90
CA VAL A 359 10.05 7.41 22.99
C VAL A 359 9.90 8.80 23.58
N GLU A 360 11.02 9.49 23.79
CA GLU A 360 11.04 10.87 24.28
C GLU A 360 11.29 11.86 23.14
N ARG A 361 10.50 12.94 23.12
CA ARG A 361 10.66 14.07 22.19
C ARG A 361 10.73 15.37 22.95
N THR A 362 11.62 16.27 22.53
CA THR A 362 11.59 17.69 22.93
C THR A 362 10.73 18.47 21.95
N LEU A 363 9.79 19.24 22.48
CA LEU A 363 8.82 19.98 21.69
C LEU A 363 9.24 21.45 21.54
N SER A 364 8.96 22.00 20.35
CA SER A 364 9.05 23.44 20.12
C SER A 364 7.82 24.14 20.69
N GLY A 365 7.94 25.41 21.12
CA GLY A 365 6.79 26.15 21.64
C GLY A 365 5.77 26.53 20.56
N GLY A 366 4.60 27.00 21.01
CA GLY A 366 3.54 27.55 20.16
C GLY A 366 2.27 26.68 20.16
N GLY A 367 1.13 27.33 20.37
CA GLY A 367 -0.18 26.67 20.45
C GLY A 367 -0.50 26.07 21.82
N VAL A 368 -1.44 25.13 21.82
CA VAL A 368 -1.99 24.44 22.99
C VAL A 368 -1.99 22.94 22.67
N TYR A 369 -1.78 22.10 23.67
CA TYR A 369 -1.96 20.65 23.50
C TYR A 369 -3.43 20.33 23.27
N ASP A 370 -3.70 19.55 22.23
CA ASP A 370 -5.06 19.22 21.82
C ASP A 370 -5.83 18.48 22.92
N GLY A 371 -7.09 18.86 23.10
CA GLY A 371 -7.98 18.47 24.21
C GLY A 371 -7.51 18.81 25.64
N LEU A 372 -6.21 19.04 25.90
CA LEU A 372 -5.66 19.33 27.23
C LEU A 372 -5.81 20.79 27.67
N GLY A 373 -6.01 21.73 26.73
CA GLY A 373 -6.14 23.16 27.02
C GLY A 373 -4.87 23.82 27.58
N THR A 374 -3.77 23.08 27.67
CA THR A 374 -2.52 23.52 28.31
C THR A 374 -1.55 24.12 27.27
N PRO A 375 -0.98 25.32 27.51
CA PRO A 375 -0.08 25.97 26.55
C PRO A 375 1.15 25.11 26.24
N ARG A 376 1.54 25.04 24.98
CA ARG A 376 2.75 24.33 24.54
C ARG A 376 3.94 25.29 24.53
N GLU A 377 4.98 24.93 25.28
CA GLU A 377 6.16 25.78 25.51
C GLU A 377 7.42 25.14 24.94
N SER A 378 8.39 25.98 24.58
CA SER A 378 9.66 25.48 24.05
C SER A 378 10.44 24.78 25.16
N GLY A 379 10.87 23.54 24.90
CA GLY A 379 11.56 22.72 25.89
C GLY A 379 10.63 21.82 26.70
N ASP A 380 9.31 21.83 26.42
CA ASP A 380 8.42 20.77 26.88
C ASP A 380 8.91 19.41 26.37
N THR A 381 8.69 18.36 27.15
CA THR A 381 8.97 16.98 26.75
C THR A 381 7.68 16.19 26.59
N ALA A 382 7.68 15.29 25.61
CA ALA A 382 6.64 14.30 25.38
C ALA A 382 7.23 12.90 25.49
N LEU A 383 6.88 12.19 26.56
CA LEU A 383 7.25 10.79 26.75
C LEU A 383 6.09 9.90 26.31
N THR A 384 6.26 9.23 25.17
CA THR A 384 5.24 8.35 24.59
C THR A 384 5.60 6.90 24.89
N LYS A 385 4.72 6.14 25.53
CA LYS A 385 4.98 4.74 25.88
C LYS A 385 4.21 3.79 24.96
N PHE A 386 4.89 3.16 24.04
CA PHE A 386 4.30 2.15 23.17
C PHE A 386 4.44 0.75 23.77
N ARG A 387 3.51 -0.12 23.39
CA ARG A 387 3.61 -1.56 23.57
C ARG A 387 3.18 -2.25 22.30
N GLU A 388 4.03 -3.09 21.73
CA GLU A 388 3.74 -3.85 20.51
C GLU A 388 2.39 -4.58 20.63
N GLY A 389 1.53 -4.40 19.62
CA GLY A 389 0.19 -4.99 19.54
C GLY A 389 -0.88 -4.36 20.44
N ARG A 390 -0.57 -3.27 21.14
CA ARG A 390 -1.57 -2.56 21.95
C ARG A 390 -2.40 -1.60 21.10
N TRP A 391 -3.71 -1.58 21.34
CA TRP A 391 -4.71 -0.71 20.69
C TRP A 391 -4.72 0.74 21.21
N TRP A 392 -3.71 1.13 21.98
CA TRP A 392 -3.60 2.47 22.54
C TRP A 392 -2.19 2.74 23.04
N TYR A 393 -1.83 4.02 23.16
CA TYR A 393 -0.59 4.43 23.81
C TYR A 393 -0.78 5.78 24.55
N PRO A 394 -0.18 5.96 25.74
CA PRO A 394 -0.16 7.24 26.44
C PRO A 394 1.05 8.08 26.02
N THR A 395 0.83 9.39 25.95
CA THR A 395 1.85 10.44 25.87
C THR A 395 1.73 11.31 27.11
N VAL A 396 2.80 11.36 27.90
CA VAL A 396 2.88 12.24 29.07
C VAL A 396 3.65 13.50 28.68
N TYR A 397 3.01 14.66 28.83
CA TYR A 397 3.63 15.96 28.57
C TYR A 397 4.16 16.57 29.87
N ARG A 398 5.39 17.08 29.82
CA ARG A 398 6.00 17.82 30.94
C ARG A 398 6.61 19.12 30.46
N ASN A 399 6.65 20.13 31.32
CA ASN A 399 7.38 21.36 31.05
C ASN A 399 8.90 21.15 31.16
N ALA A 400 9.69 22.17 30.80
CA ALA A 400 11.15 22.14 30.92
C ALA A 400 11.66 21.95 32.37
N GLY A 401 10.82 22.23 33.38
CA GLY A 401 11.11 21.97 34.80
C GLY A 401 10.71 20.58 35.28
N GLY A 402 10.04 19.76 34.45
CA GLY A 402 9.57 18.43 34.77
C GLY A 402 8.13 18.34 35.31
N ASP A 403 7.42 19.45 35.46
CA ASP A 403 6.04 19.46 35.95
C ASP A 403 5.08 18.87 34.91
N LEU A 404 4.08 18.12 35.37
CA LEU A 404 3.08 17.48 34.52
C LEU A 404 2.17 18.53 33.86
N LYS A 405 2.07 18.46 32.53
CA LYS A 405 1.16 19.29 31.71
C LYS A 405 -0.09 18.53 31.25
N GLY A 406 -0.09 17.20 31.40
CA GLY A 406 -1.22 16.34 31.08
C GLY A 406 -0.77 15.00 30.51
N THR A 407 -1.71 14.07 30.41
CA THR A 407 -1.53 12.79 29.71
C THR A 407 -2.59 12.65 28.64
N TYR A 408 -2.17 12.32 27.43
CA TYR A 408 -3.04 12.05 26.29
C TYR A 408 -2.91 10.58 25.91
N VAL A 409 -4.02 9.85 25.87
CA VAL A 409 -4.03 8.41 25.57
C VAL A 409 -4.78 8.19 24.28
N ASN A 410 -4.03 7.86 23.23
CA ASN A 410 -4.56 7.67 21.90
C ASN A 410 -5.14 6.28 21.72
N VAL A 411 -6.35 6.14 21.20
CA VAL A 411 -6.92 4.85 20.79
C VAL A 411 -6.69 4.67 19.29
N CYS A 412 -6.00 3.59 18.94
CA CYS A 412 -5.54 3.33 17.58
C CYS A 412 -5.62 1.84 17.26
N THR A 413 -5.36 1.48 15.99
CA THR A 413 -5.06 0.08 15.64
C THR A 413 -3.80 -0.41 16.35
N PRO A 414 -3.59 -1.73 16.49
CA PRO A 414 -2.49 -2.25 17.28
C PRO A 414 -1.14 -1.67 16.83
N VAL A 415 -0.43 -1.07 17.79
CA VAL A 415 0.85 -0.42 17.54
C VAL A 415 1.90 -1.42 17.07
N GLU A 416 2.67 -1.04 16.06
CA GLU A 416 3.80 -1.80 15.54
C GLU A 416 5.09 -0.97 15.60
N CYS A 417 6.06 -1.44 16.37
CA CYS A 417 7.37 -0.78 16.52
C CYS A 417 8.35 -1.25 15.43
N PHE A 418 8.57 -0.46 14.39
CA PHE A 418 9.55 -0.74 13.33
C PHE A 418 10.87 0.02 13.57
N PRO A 419 11.99 -0.39 12.93
CA PRO A 419 13.31 0.20 13.15
C PRO A 419 13.38 1.72 13.05
N ASP A 420 12.70 2.29 12.05
CA ASP A 420 12.72 3.74 11.79
C ASP A 420 11.49 4.47 12.31
N GLU A 421 10.43 3.75 12.66
CA GLU A 421 9.11 4.33 12.89
C GLU A 421 8.19 3.42 13.72
N VAL A 422 7.53 3.96 14.73
CA VAL A 422 6.38 3.32 15.37
C VAL A 422 5.11 3.68 14.58
N ARG A 423 4.31 2.69 14.17
CA ARG A 423 3.18 2.87 13.26
C ARG A 423 1.87 2.38 13.87
N TYR A 424 0.80 3.08 13.52
CA TYR A 424 -0.59 2.73 13.82
C TYR A 424 -1.52 3.57 12.90
N VAL A 425 -2.80 3.21 12.87
CA VAL A 425 -3.88 4.05 12.33
C VAL A 425 -4.70 4.56 13.51
N ASP A 426 -4.79 5.87 13.62
CA ASP A 426 -5.59 6.58 14.60
C ASP A 426 -7.08 6.31 14.40
N LEU A 427 -7.83 6.11 15.49
CA LEU A 427 -9.26 5.79 15.45
C LEU A 427 -10.12 6.94 16.01
N HIS A 428 -9.60 8.17 15.94
CA HIS A 428 -10.22 9.43 16.38
C HIS A 428 -10.46 9.56 17.89
N VAL A 429 -10.95 8.52 18.55
CA VAL A 429 -11.29 8.58 19.98
C VAL A 429 -10.03 8.60 20.85
N ASP A 430 -9.99 9.53 21.81
CA ASP A 430 -8.90 9.64 22.77
C ASP A 430 -9.41 9.70 24.20
N VAL A 431 -8.52 9.40 25.16
CA VAL A 431 -8.76 9.61 26.59
C VAL A 431 -7.69 10.51 27.16
N ILE A 432 -8.11 11.62 27.75
CA ILE A 432 -7.26 12.69 28.25
C ILE A 432 -7.32 12.69 29.76
N LYS A 433 -6.15 12.87 30.39
CA LYS A 433 -6.03 13.13 31.83
C LYS A 433 -5.36 14.48 32.06
N HIS A 434 -6.15 15.44 32.55
CA HIS A 434 -5.72 16.80 32.83
C HIS A 434 -4.74 16.86 34.02
N PRO A 435 -3.98 17.96 34.16
CA PRO A 435 -3.07 18.16 35.30
C PRO A 435 -3.73 18.08 36.67
N ASP A 436 -5.02 18.44 36.77
CA ASP A 436 -5.81 18.39 38.01
C ASP A 436 -6.34 16.98 38.33
N GLY A 437 -6.10 16.01 37.45
CA GLY A 437 -6.50 14.62 37.59
C GLY A 437 -7.83 14.28 36.91
N THR A 438 -8.56 15.26 36.36
CA THR A 438 -9.80 15.03 35.61
C THR A 438 -9.52 14.16 34.39
N VAL A 439 -10.38 13.17 34.14
CA VAL A 439 -10.31 12.26 32.99
C VAL A 439 -11.52 12.49 32.10
N GLU A 440 -11.28 12.59 30.80
CA GLU A 440 -12.29 12.87 29.79
C GLU A 440 -12.01 12.01 28.56
N ARG A 441 -13.07 11.46 27.96
CA ARG A 441 -13.03 10.87 26.63
C ARG A 441 -13.49 11.91 25.61
N VAL A 442 -12.75 12.05 24.52
CA VAL A 442 -12.98 13.06 23.47
C VAL A 442 -13.13 12.41 22.09
N ASP A 443 -13.67 13.18 21.15
CA ASP A 443 -13.69 12.90 19.69
C ASP A 443 -14.49 11.65 19.28
N ASP A 444 -15.53 11.31 20.05
CA ASP A 444 -16.54 10.31 19.68
C ASP A 444 -17.31 10.68 18.40
N ASP A 445 -17.59 11.96 18.21
CA ASP A 445 -18.26 12.49 17.03
C ASP A 445 -17.41 12.36 15.77
N GLU A 446 -16.09 12.56 15.85
CA GLU A 446 -15.17 12.29 14.74
C GLU A 446 -15.19 10.81 14.32
N LEU A 447 -15.25 9.88 15.28
CA LEU A 447 -15.39 8.46 14.99
C LEU A 447 -16.73 8.14 14.33
N ASP A 448 -17.83 8.72 14.83
CA ASP A 448 -19.16 8.56 14.24
C ASP A 448 -19.17 9.05 12.78
N GLU A 449 -18.61 10.24 12.50
CA GLU A 449 -18.46 10.76 11.13
C GLU A 449 -17.58 9.87 10.24
N ALA A 450 -16.54 9.25 10.80
CA ALA A 450 -15.68 8.31 10.08
C ALA A 450 -16.42 7.01 9.71
N VAL A 451 -17.34 6.55 10.56
CA VAL A 451 -18.24 5.41 10.26
C VAL A 451 -19.25 5.80 9.19
N GLU A 452 -19.89 6.96 9.31
CA GLU A 452 -20.86 7.45 8.32
C GLU A 452 -20.25 7.61 6.92
N ARG A 453 -18.98 8.05 6.85
CA ARG A 453 -18.21 8.13 5.58
C ARG A 453 -17.68 6.78 5.09
N GLY A 454 -17.79 5.72 5.90
CA GLY A 454 -17.29 4.38 5.57
C GLY A 454 -15.77 4.23 5.61
N THR A 455 -15.04 5.19 6.19
CA THR A 455 -13.58 5.11 6.38
C THR A 455 -13.19 4.27 7.59
N VAL A 456 -14.11 4.07 8.53
CA VAL A 456 -13.98 3.13 9.66
C VAL A 456 -15.16 2.17 9.62
N SER A 457 -14.90 0.86 9.77
CA SER A 457 -15.98 -0.13 9.86
C SER A 457 -16.66 -0.09 11.23
N GLU A 458 -17.95 -0.44 11.28
CA GLU A 458 -18.70 -0.56 12.55
C GLU A 458 -17.96 -1.43 13.58
N ALA A 459 -17.43 -2.59 13.14
CA ALA A 459 -16.68 -3.50 14.02
C ALA A 459 -15.41 -2.85 14.60
N LEU A 460 -14.70 -2.04 13.81
CA LEU A 460 -13.50 -1.32 14.25
C LEU A 460 -13.87 -0.17 15.19
N ALA A 461 -14.96 0.55 14.91
CA ALA A 461 -15.47 1.59 15.79
C ALA A 461 -15.91 1.02 17.14
N GLU A 462 -16.69 -0.07 17.17
CA GLU A 462 -17.07 -0.77 18.41
C GLU A 462 -15.84 -1.18 19.23
N LYS A 463 -14.79 -1.69 18.56
CA LYS A 463 -13.52 -2.02 19.20
C LYS A 463 -12.85 -0.79 19.82
N ALA A 464 -12.77 0.33 19.09
CA ALA A 464 -12.21 1.58 19.58
C ALA A 464 -12.97 2.09 20.80
N ARG A 465 -14.31 2.13 20.74
CA ARG A 465 -15.16 2.57 21.86
C ARG A 465 -14.97 1.70 23.10
N SER A 466 -14.88 0.38 22.93
CA SER A 466 -14.64 -0.56 24.03
C SER A 466 -13.27 -0.33 24.71
N VAL A 467 -12.23 -0.06 23.92
CA VAL A 467 -10.89 0.27 24.44
C VAL A 467 -10.92 1.60 25.19
N ALA A 468 -11.50 2.64 24.59
CA ALA A 468 -11.62 3.96 25.22
C ALA A 468 -12.36 3.91 26.56
N SER A 469 -13.52 3.24 26.63
CA SER A 469 -14.25 3.07 27.89
C SER A 469 -13.45 2.30 28.95
N SER A 470 -12.65 1.31 28.54
CA SER A 470 -11.78 0.58 29.48
C SER A 470 -10.67 1.48 30.03
N LEU A 471 -10.14 2.39 29.22
CA LEU A 471 -9.10 3.35 29.61
C LEU A 471 -9.65 4.42 30.55
N GLU A 472 -10.79 5.01 30.22
CA GLU A 472 -11.47 6.01 31.05
C GLU A 472 -11.71 5.48 32.47
N ASN A 473 -12.23 4.25 32.59
CA ASN A 473 -12.45 3.58 33.88
C ASN A 473 -11.15 3.26 34.64
N ALA A 474 -10.04 3.01 33.95
CA ALA A 474 -8.76 2.67 34.59
C ALA A 474 -7.96 3.91 35.01
N LEU A 475 -8.23 5.06 34.41
CA LEU A 475 -7.52 6.33 34.65
C LEU A 475 -8.23 7.24 35.65
N SER A 476 -9.56 7.09 35.76
CA SER A 476 -10.43 7.69 36.79
C SER A 476 -10.15 7.10 38.16
#